data_AF-A0A7S1U5H4-F1
#
_entry.id   AF-A0A7S1U5H4-F1
#
_cell.length_a   1.000
_cell.length_b   1.000
_cell.length_c   1.000
_cell.angle_alpha   90.00
_cell.angle_beta   90.00
_cell.angle_gamma   90.00
#
_symmetry.space_group_name_H-M   'P 1'
#
loop_
_entity.id
_entity.type
_entity.pdbx_description
1 polymer ?
#
loop_
_entity_poly.entity_id
_entity_poly.type
_entity_poly.pdbx_seq_one_letter_code
_entity_poly.pdbx_strand_id
1 'polypeptide(L)'
;MLSRASSAMLRAARPRVRVPVAAFRSAPALREEAKDINFAKGDPDHEFPGILGSLGLDDWRVAVPVGVFLATPAVALDWFVANEESQLLFCFTLFVTAVYTQAGPSIYESLMGSVKAEWDKIAEAESKNVLRLQGDIAASKDKIEVLGEMDAVYDGHAAMVERYKAALLNEKKALDRAHYAKVLDAVVEMERSSHDKLYTSMVESATANVRAAFEEDKKLAKSAMDDAIATLSGKPPAQDVVSAQFASYMKSQKGKMPDDVAAAIKEDQENFKKMTEGMGITYDVGTNYNWSAVRG
;
A
#
# COMPACT_ATOMS: atom_id res chain seq x y z
N MET A 1 9.86 15.91 -26.36
CA MET A 1 9.38 15.30 -25.09
C MET A 1 9.11 13.81 -25.31
N LEU A 2 10.15 13.00 -25.54
CA LEU A 2 10.05 11.55 -25.72
C LEU A 2 11.28 10.91 -25.09
N SER A 3 11.25 10.63 -23.79
CA SER A 3 12.20 9.71 -23.14
C SER A 3 11.78 9.44 -21.69
N ARG A 4 10.67 8.71 -21.51
CA ARG A 4 10.29 8.16 -20.18
C ARG A 4 9.66 6.76 -20.25
N ALA A 5 9.81 6.04 -21.37
CA ALA A 5 9.24 4.69 -21.53
C ALA A 5 10.25 3.55 -21.34
N SER A 6 11.54 3.83 -21.08
CA SER A 6 12.60 2.81 -21.10
C SER A 6 13.02 2.28 -19.72
N SER A 7 12.53 2.86 -18.60
CA SER A 7 12.94 2.41 -17.25
C SER A 7 12.01 1.37 -16.61
N ALA A 8 10.83 1.12 -17.16
CA ALA A 8 9.88 0.13 -16.61
C ALA A 8 10.13 -1.29 -17.13
N MET A 9 10.79 -1.47 -18.28
CA MET A 9 10.97 -2.77 -18.93
C MET A 9 12.22 -3.55 -18.49
N LEU A 10 13.17 -2.92 -17.78
CA LEU A 10 14.43 -3.56 -17.38
C LEU A 10 14.38 -4.25 -16.00
N ARG A 11 13.22 -4.30 -15.35
CA ARG A 11 13.07 -4.91 -14.01
C ARG A 11 12.42 -6.30 -14.01
N ALA A 12 12.05 -6.84 -15.18
CA ALA A 12 11.25 -8.06 -15.27
C ALA A 12 12.01 -9.35 -15.62
N ALA A 13 13.35 -9.34 -15.73
CA ALA A 13 14.10 -10.51 -16.20
C ALA A 13 15.33 -10.83 -15.34
N ARG A 14 15.16 -10.98 -14.02
CA ARG A 14 16.15 -11.70 -13.21
C ARG A 14 15.63 -13.11 -12.94
N PRO A 15 16.25 -14.17 -13.52
CA PRO A 15 15.89 -15.53 -13.17
C PRO A 15 16.17 -15.73 -11.67
N ARG A 16 15.12 -16.05 -10.90
CA ARG A 16 15.27 -16.50 -9.51
C ARG A 16 15.98 -17.85 -9.57
N VAL A 17 17.29 -17.86 -9.30
CA VAL A 17 18.02 -19.09 -8.98
C VAL A 17 17.38 -19.65 -7.71
N ARG A 18 16.53 -20.67 -7.88
CA ARG A 18 16.10 -21.52 -6.77
C ARG A 18 17.32 -22.34 -6.38
N VAL A 19 18.08 -21.86 -5.41
CA VAL A 19 19.03 -22.71 -4.70
C VAL A 19 18.18 -23.80 -4.05
N PRO A 20 18.43 -25.10 -4.31
CA PRO A 20 17.76 -26.13 -3.56
C PRO A 20 18.09 -25.88 -2.09
N VAL A 21 17.04 -25.66 -1.29
CA VAL A 21 17.14 -25.78 0.16
C VAL A 21 17.46 -27.25 0.39
N ALA A 22 18.76 -27.56 0.39
CA ALA A 22 19.26 -28.78 0.99
C ALA A 22 18.66 -28.76 2.38
N ALA A 23 17.79 -29.73 2.66
CA ALA A 23 17.17 -29.90 3.95
C ALA A 23 18.29 -29.86 4.98
N PHE A 24 18.35 -28.75 5.72
CA PHE A 24 19.19 -28.63 6.88
C PHE A 24 18.60 -29.65 7.84
N ARG A 25 19.16 -30.87 7.83
CA ARG A 25 18.94 -31.85 8.88
C ARG A 25 19.54 -31.22 10.13
N SER A 26 18.75 -30.45 10.86
CA SER A 26 18.99 -30.24 12.28
C SER A 26 18.93 -31.62 12.87
N ALA A 27 20.08 -32.27 13.06
CA ALA A 27 20.18 -33.47 13.85
C ALA A 27 19.81 -33.08 15.29
N PRO A 28 18.64 -33.45 15.83
CA PRO A 28 18.35 -33.28 17.24
C PRO A 28 18.77 -34.53 18.02
N ALA A 29 19.58 -35.43 17.42
CA ALA A 29 19.87 -36.74 17.98
C ALA A 29 21.27 -36.86 18.62
N LEU A 30 22.21 -35.95 18.36
CA LEU A 30 23.55 -36.04 18.95
C LEU A 30 23.69 -35.35 20.32
N ARG A 31 22.66 -34.60 20.77
CA ARG A 31 22.72 -33.90 22.06
C ARG A 31 22.28 -34.76 23.25
N GLU A 32 21.55 -35.85 23.01
CA GLU A 32 21.33 -36.87 24.04
C GLU A 32 22.46 -37.91 24.07
N GLU A 33 23.09 -38.22 22.93
CA GLU A 33 24.26 -39.10 22.90
C GLU A 33 25.51 -38.47 23.54
N ALA A 34 25.61 -37.14 23.60
CA ALA A 34 26.74 -36.46 24.27
C ALA A 34 26.73 -36.58 25.81
N LYS A 35 25.63 -37.03 26.43
CA LYS A 35 25.61 -37.40 27.86
C LYS A 35 25.99 -38.86 28.12
N ASP A 36 25.99 -39.69 27.07
CA ASP A 36 26.35 -41.11 27.16
C ASP A 36 27.75 -41.41 26.62
N ILE A 37 28.48 -40.40 26.15
CA ILE A 37 29.95 -40.48 26.07
C ILE A 37 30.54 -40.29 27.47
N ASN A 38 30.15 -41.20 28.37
CA ASN A 38 31.11 -41.71 29.32
C ASN A 38 32.21 -42.32 28.46
N PHE A 39 33.25 -41.53 28.14
CA PHE A 39 34.56 -42.11 27.84
C PHE A 39 34.78 -43.11 28.94
N ALA A 40 34.72 -44.39 28.57
CA ALA A 40 34.78 -45.52 29.46
C ALA A 40 35.83 -45.18 30.53
N LYS A 41 35.34 -44.81 31.72
CA LYS A 41 36.05 -45.11 32.94
C LYS A 41 36.08 -46.62 32.85
N GLY A 42 37.16 -47.16 32.27
CA GLY A 42 37.20 -48.54 31.84
C GLY A 42 36.64 -49.36 32.98
N ASP A 43 35.49 -49.98 32.74
CA ASP A 43 35.05 -51.03 33.64
C ASP A 43 36.24 -51.98 33.68
N PRO A 44 36.85 -52.23 34.87
CA PRO A 44 38.02 -53.09 34.96
C PRO A 44 37.74 -54.53 34.50
N ASP A 45 36.49 -54.84 34.15
CA ASP A 45 35.96 -56.19 33.97
C ASP A 45 35.48 -56.48 32.54
N HIS A 46 35.62 -55.54 31.59
CA HIS A 46 35.35 -55.79 30.17
C HIS A 46 36.65 -55.90 29.36
N GLU A 47 37.46 -56.89 29.76
CA GLU A 47 38.52 -57.46 28.93
C GLU A 47 37.86 -58.20 27.76
N PHE A 48 37.95 -57.67 26.54
CA PHE A 48 37.93 -58.56 25.39
C PHE A 48 39.09 -59.53 25.60
N PRO A 49 38.87 -60.85 25.73
CA PRO A 49 39.97 -61.76 25.96
C PRO A 49 40.82 -61.74 24.70
N GLY A 50 41.88 -60.94 24.73
CA GLY A 50 42.99 -61.11 23.81
C GLY A 50 43.45 -62.55 23.88
N ILE A 51 44.20 -62.99 22.88
CA ILE A 51 44.72 -64.37 22.80
C ILE A 51 45.46 -64.78 24.09
N LEU A 52 45.95 -63.81 24.86
CA LEU A 52 46.57 -64.00 26.18
C LEU A 52 45.56 -64.33 27.30
N GLY A 53 44.42 -63.65 27.34
CA GLY A 53 43.35 -63.91 28.33
C GLY A 53 42.63 -65.23 28.09
N SER A 54 42.44 -65.64 26.82
CA SER A 54 41.84 -66.95 26.50
C SER A 54 42.75 -68.14 26.78
N LEU A 55 44.07 -67.92 26.83
CA LEU A 55 45.08 -68.91 27.23
C LEU A 55 45.40 -68.87 28.74
N GLY A 56 44.77 -67.99 29.51
CA GLY A 56 45.03 -67.83 30.95
C GLY A 56 46.42 -67.29 31.28
N LEU A 57 47.09 -66.67 30.31
CA LEU A 57 48.44 -66.10 30.46
C LEU A 57 48.44 -64.76 31.20
N ASP A 58 47.26 -64.22 31.54
CA ASP A 58 47.13 -63.06 32.43
C ASP A 58 47.22 -63.44 33.92
N ASP A 59 47.02 -64.72 34.29
CA ASP A 59 47.24 -65.17 35.66
C ASP A 59 48.72 -65.52 35.87
N TRP A 60 49.39 -64.83 36.80
CA TRP A 60 50.79 -65.07 37.14
C TRP A 60 51.08 -66.53 37.48
N ARG A 61 50.08 -67.25 38.01
CA ARG A 61 50.20 -68.68 38.37
C ARG A 61 50.33 -69.61 37.19
N VAL A 62 49.83 -69.21 36.02
CA VAL A 62 49.91 -69.98 34.77
C VAL A 62 51.02 -69.41 33.87
N ALA A 63 51.17 -68.09 33.83
CA ALA A 63 52.19 -67.41 33.05
C ALA A 63 53.62 -67.76 33.48
N VAL A 64 53.89 -67.82 34.79
CA VAL A 64 55.24 -68.11 35.30
C VAL A 64 55.68 -69.55 34.97
N PRO A 65 54.90 -70.61 35.24
CA PRO A 65 55.28 -71.97 34.87
C PRO A 65 55.41 -72.18 33.36
N VAL A 66 54.51 -71.60 32.55
CA VAL A 66 54.60 -71.69 31.09
C VAL A 66 55.83 -70.96 30.56
N GLY A 67 56.14 -69.79 31.12
CA GLY A 67 57.37 -69.04 30.82
C GLY A 67 58.63 -69.82 31.16
N VAL A 68 58.69 -70.47 32.33
CA VAL A 68 59.81 -71.34 32.72
C VAL A 68 59.93 -72.56 31.81
N PHE A 69 58.81 -73.17 31.44
CA PHE A 69 58.78 -74.32 30.55
C PHE A 69 59.29 -73.98 29.14
N LEU A 70 58.99 -72.77 28.63
CA LEU A 70 59.51 -72.30 27.34
C LEU A 70 60.95 -71.78 27.42
N ALA A 71 61.34 -71.15 28.53
CA ALA A 71 62.70 -70.64 28.73
C ALA A 71 63.74 -71.75 28.88
N THR A 72 63.38 -72.87 29.53
CA THR A 72 64.29 -73.99 29.79
C THR A 72 64.91 -74.61 28.51
N PRO A 73 64.13 -74.98 27.47
CA PRO A 73 64.69 -75.47 26.22
C PRO A 73 65.38 -74.38 25.38
N ALA A 74 64.96 -73.11 25.50
CA ALA A 74 65.60 -72.01 24.78
C ALA A 74 67.04 -71.76 25.26
N VAL A 75 67.29 -71.96 26.56
CA VAL A 75 68.64 -71.88 27.15
C VAL A 75 69.42 -73.19 26.93
N ALA A 76 68.78 -74.35 27.05
CA ALA A 76 69.48 -75.64 26.93
C ALA A 76 69.91 -76.00 25.49
N LEU A 77 69.25 -75.44 24.47
CA LEU A 77 69.59 -75.62 23.05
C LEU A 77 70.47 -74.48 22.50
N ASP A 78 70.96 -73.56 23.36
CA ASP A 78 71.70 -72.35 22.99
C ASP A 78 71.01 -71.46 21.93
N TRP A 79 69.69 -71.56 21.80
CA TRP A 79 68.93 -70.71 20.87
C TRP A 79 68.90 -69.24 21.36
N PHE A 80 69.04 -69.04 22.68
CA PHE A 80 69.23 -67.73 23.29
C PHE A 80 70.52 -67.71 24.11
N VAL A 81 71.54 -66.97 23.64
CA VAL A 81 72.80 -66.77 24.37
C VAL A 81 72.67 -65.54 25.25
N ALA A 82 72.71 -65.74 26.56
CA ALA A 82 72.70 -64.66 27.54
C ALA A 82 74.03 -63.88 27.45
N ASN A 83 74.00 -62.77 26.71
CA ASN A 83 75.11 -61.84 26.54
C ASN A 83 74.77 -60.46 27.13
N GLU A 84 75.73 -59.54 27.18
CA GLU A 84 75.57 -58.17 27.71
C GLU A 84 74.37 -57.42 27.06
N GLU A 85 74.07 -57.69 25.79
CA GLU A 85 72.93 -57.12 25.07
C GLU A 85 71.57 -57.59 25.62
N SER A 86 71.48 -58.83 26.14
CA SER A 86 70.24 -59.35 26.73
C SER A 86 69.92 -58.71 28.08
N GLN A 87 70.96 -58.36 28.85
CA GLN A 87 70.81 -57.59 30.09
C GLN A 87 70.35 -56.16 29.78
N LEU A 88 70.90 -55.53 28.73
CA LEU A 88 70.44 -54.23 28.26
C LEU A 88 68.98 -54.26 27.81
N LEU A 89 68.58 -55.32 27.08
CA LEU A 89 67.19 -55.51 26.66
C LEU A 89 66.24 -55.68 27.85
N PHE A 90 66.64 -56.44 28.89
CA PHE A 90 65.86 -56.58 30.12
C PHE A 90 65.70 -55.25 30.87
N CYS A 91 66.76 -54.46 31.00
CA CYS A 91 66.68 -53.12 31.59
C CYS A 91 65.78 -52.18 30.77
N PHE A 92 65.83 -52.27 29.43
CA PHE A 92 64.98 -51.48 28.55
C PHE A 92 63.51 -51.87 28.63
N THR A 93 63.19 -53.18 28.67
CA THR A 93 61.79 -53.63 28.84
C THR A 93 61.23 -53.22 30.19
N LEU A 94 62.00 -53.36 31.28
CA LEU A 94 61.60 -52.84 32.59
C LEU A 94 61.37 -51.32 32.58
N PHE A 95 62.22 -50.56 31.89
CA PHE A 95 62.03 -49.12 31.73
C PHE A 95 60.75 -48.80 30.96
N VAL A 96 60.47 -49.47 29.84
CA VAL A 96 59.23 -49.27 29.07
C VAL A 96 58.00 -49.63 29.91
N THR A 97 58.04 -50.72 30.67
CA THR A 97 56.95 -51.10 31.59
C THR A 97 56.76 -50.08 32.71
N ALA A 98 57.85 -49.55 33.29
CA ALA A 98 57.78 -48.51 34.32
C ALA A 98 57.21 -47.20 33.76
N VAL A 99 57.62 -46.79 32.56
CA VAL A 99 57.07 -45.60 31.88
C VAL A 99 55.60 -45.80 31.56
N TYR A 100 55.18 -46.97 31.07
CA TYR A 100 53.78 -47.23 30.76
C TYR A 100 52.89 -47.21 32.01
N THR A 101 53.34 -47.82 33.11
CA THR A 101 52.56 -47.90 34.36
C THR A 101 52.54 -46.60 35.15
N GLN A 102 53.67 -45.87 35.22
CA GLN A 102 53.79 -44.67 36.05
C GLN A 102 53.55 -43.37 35.28
N ALA A 103 54.00 -43.26 34.02
CA ALA A 103 53.82 -42.05 33.20
C ALA A 103 52.60 -42.13 32.27
N GLY A 104 52.09 -43.33 31.98
CA GLY A 104 50.90 -43.54 31.16
C GLY A 104 49.66 -42.74 31.62
N PRO A 105 49.30 -42.75 32.92
CA PRO A 105 48.16 -41.98 33.42
C PRO A 105 48.32 -40.47 33.20
N SER A 106 49.52 -39.92 33.42
CA SER A 106 49.79 -38.48 33.23
C SER A 106 49.72 -38.06 31.76
N ILE A 107 50.25 -38.88 30.85
CA ILE A 107 50.14 -38.65 29.41
C ILE A 107 48.67 -38.72 28.99
N TYR A 108 47.92 -39.71 29.47
CA TYR A 108 46.49 -39.84 29.21
C TYR A 108 45.70 -38.62 29.69
N GLU A 109 45.92 -38.17 30.93
CA GLU A 109 45.25 -36.99 31.48
C GLU A 109 45.57 -35.71 30.70
N SER A 110 46.82 -35.51 30.28
CA SER A 110 47.18 -34.34 29.47
C SER A 110 46.52 -34.35 28.09
N LEU A 111 46.48 -35.52 27.43
CA LEU A 111 45.85 -35.67 26.12
C LEU A 111 44.33 -35.51 26.21
N MET A 112 43.70 -36.15 27.20
CA MET A 112 42.27 -36.01 27.45
C MET A 112 41.89 -34.60 27.90
N GLY A 113 42.77 -33.91 28.62
CA GLY A 113 42.61 -32.50 28.97
C GLY A 113 42.58 -31.61 27.73
N SER A 114 43.50 -31.79 26.80
CA SER A 114 43.51 -31.06 25.51
C SER A 114 42.28 -31.37 24.67
N VAL A 115 41.88 -32.64 24.59
CA VAL A 115 40.68 -33.06 23.86
C VAL A 115 39.43 -32.44 24.45
N LYS A 116 39.23 -32.51 25.77
CA LYS A 116 38.08 -31.89 26.46
C LYS A 116 38.05 -30.38 26.26
N ALA A 117 39.18 -29.70 26.40
CA ALA A 117 39.26 -28.26 26.18
C ALA A 117 38.87 -27.85 24.75
N GLU A 118 39.23 -28.66 23.75
CA GLU A 118 38.84 -28.38 22.36
C GLU A 118 37.36 -28.67 22.11
N TRP A 119 36.82 -29.74 22.72
CA TRP A 119 35.37 -30.02 22.71
C TRP A 119 34.57 -28.89 23.34
N ASP A 120 35.01 -28.35 24.47
CA ASP A 120 34.34 -27.23 25.13
C ASP A 120 34.32 -25.98 24.25
N LYS A 121 35.43 -25.68 23.55
CA LYS A 121 35.49 -24.57 22.58
C LYS A 121 34.54 -24.78 21.40
N ILE A 122 34.45 -26.00 20.87
CA ILE A 122 33.54 -26.33 19.78
C ILE A 122 32.08 -26.17 20.24
N ALA A 123 31.75 -26.68 21.43
CA ALA A 123 30.42 -26.55 22.01
C ALA A 123 30.05 -25.07 22.25
N GLU A 124 30.98 -24.25 22.74
CA GLU A 124 30.78 -22.82 22.90
C GLU A 124 30.58 -22.13 21.54
N ALA A 125 31.40 -22.44 20.53
CA ALA A 125 31.27 -21.89 19.19
C ALA A 125 29.92 -22.27 18.54
N GLU A 126 29.48 -23.52 18.70
CA GLU A 126 28.18 -23.98 18.22
C GLU A 126 27.05 -23.22 18.91
N SER A 127 27.11 -23.04 20.23
CA SER A 127 26.09 -22.30 20.97
C SER A 127 25.97 -20.83 20.51
N LYS A 128 27.10 -20.16 20.26
CA LYS A 128 27.13 -18.80 19.71
C LYS A 128 26.54 -18.75 18.30
N ASN A 129 26.82 -19.75 17.47
CA ASN A 129 26.27 -19.83 16.12
C ASN A 129 24.75 -20.06 16.14
N VAL A 130 24.24 -20.91 17.04
CA VAL A 130 22.80 -21.12 17.22
C VAL A 130 22.12 -19.84 17.66
N LEU A 131 22.67 -19.11 18.63
CA LEU A 131 22.14 -17.81 19.06
C LEU A 131 22.13 -16.77 17.94
N ARG A 132 23.21 -16.71 17.15
CA ARG A 132 23.28 -15.82 15.98
C ARG A 132 22.19 -16.15 14.95
N LEU A 133 22.03 -17.43 14.62
CA LEU A 133 21.00 -17.87 13.67
C LEU A 133 19.58 -17.60 14.19
N GLN A 134 19.33 -17.76 15.48
CA GLN A 134 18.06 -17.38 16.10
C GLN A 134 17.82 -15.86 15.98
N GLY A 135 18.85 -15.04 16.20
CA GLY A 135 18.80 -13.60 15.97
C GLY A 135 18.49 -13.24 14.51
N ASP A 136 19.14 -13.90 13.55
CA ASP A 136 18.90 -13.68 12.12
C ASP A 136 17.47 -14.08 11.69
N ILE A 137 16.92 -15.14 12.29
CA ILE A 137 15.53 -15.56 12.08
C ILE A 137 14.56 -14.52 12.66
N ALA A 138 14.82 -14.02 13.87
CA ALA A 138 13.99 -12.99 14.48
C ALA A 138 14.02 -11.70 13.62
N ALA A 139 15.21 -11.22 13.25
CA ALA A 139 15.35 -10.04 12.39
C ALA A 139 14.69 -10.24 11.00
N SER A 140 14.64 -11.47 10.49
CA SER A 140 13.94 -11.78 9.24
C SER A 140 12.41 -11.78 9.41
N LYS A 141 11.89 -12.19 10.57
CA LYS A 141 10.46 -12.07 10.89
C LYS A 141 10.04 -10.61 11.02
N ASP A 142 10.81 -9.80 11.72
CA ASP A 142 10.55 -8.36 11.87
C ASP A 142 10.48 -7.68 10.50
N LYS A 143 11.36 -8.05 9.55
CA LYS A 143 11.29 -7.54 8.17
C LYS A 143 10.00 -7.93 7.45
N ILE A 144 9.48 -9.13 7.68
CA ILE A 144 8.20 -9.56 7.07
C ILE A 144 7.04 -8.77 7.67
N GLU A 145 7.06 -8.53 8.98
CA GLU A 145 6.06 -7.72 9.67
C GLU A 145 6.05 -6.29 9.14
N VAL A 146 7.22 -5.65 9.01
CA VAL A 146 7.36 -4.31 8.43
C VAL A 146 6.82 -4.26 7.00
N LEU A 147 7.02 -5.30 6.19
CA LEU A 147 6.43 -5.36 4.85
C LEU A 147 4.90 -5.43 4.90
N GLY A 148 4.33 -6.20 5.84
CA GLY A 148 2.89 -6.24 6.07
C GLY A 148 2.32 -4.89 6.53
N GLU A 149 3.03 -4.17 7.39
CA GLU A 149 2.66 -2.81 7.78
C GLU A 149 2.72 -1.82 6.61
N MET A 150 3.73 -1.94 5.73
CA MET A 150 3.82 -1.12 4.52
C MET A 150 2.63 -1.35 3.58
N ASP A 151 2.20 -2.60 3.39
CA ASP A 151 1.01 -2.92 2.59
C ASP A 151 -0.25 -2.29 3.20
N ALA A 152 -0.42 -2.37 4.53
CA ALA A 152 -1.53 -1.71 5.22
C ALA A 152 -1.50 -0.17 5.06
N VAL A 153 -0.32 0.45 5.05
CA VAL A 153 -0.16 1.88 4.77
C VAL A 153 -0.57 2.21 3.33
N TYR A 154 -0.20 1.37 2.35
CA TYR A 154 -0.60 1.57 0.96
C TYR A 154 -2.12 1.47 0.77
N ASP A 155 -2.76 0.50 1.40
CA ASP A 155 -4.22 0.37 1.39
C ASP A 155 -4.90 1.59 2.04
N GLY A 156 -4.37 2.06 3.16
CA GLY A 156 -4.81 3.30 3.80
C GLY A 156 -4.67 4.51 2.88
N HIS A 157 -3.56 4.61 2.13
CA HIS A 157 -3.32 5.70 1.19
C HIS A 157 -4.28 5.65 -0.01
N ALA A 158 -4.54 4.45 -0.54
CA ALA A 158 -5.51 4.26 -1.62
C ALA A 158 -6.92 4.68 -1.18
N ALA A 159 -7.35 4.29 0.01
CA ALA A 159 -8.64 4.70 0.57
C ALA A 159 -8.74 6.23 0.77
N MET A 160 -7.65 6.87 1.21
CA MET A 160 -7.59 8.33 1.37
C MET A 160 -7.68 9.06 0.03
N VAL A 161 -6.99 8.57 -1.00
CA VAL A 161 -7.05 9.13 -2.35
C VAL A 161 -8.48 9.05 -2.92
N GLU A 162 -9.16 7.92 -2.74
CA GLU A 162 -10.56 7.78 -3.19
C GLU A 162 -11.51 8.73 -2.44
N ARG A 163 -11.35 8.88 -1.12
CA ARG A 163 -12.12 9.86 -0.34
C ARG A 163 -11.84 11.29 -0.79
N TYR A 164 -10.58 11.62 -1.06
CA TYR A 164 -10.18 12.94 -1.53
C TYR A 164 -10.76 13.26 -2.92
N LYS A 165 -10.72 12.30 -3.86
CA LYS A 165 -11.39 12.44 -5.17
C LYS A 165 -12.89 12.67 -5.02
N ALA A 166 -13.56 11.90 -4.16
CA ALA A 166 -14.99 12.06 -3.92
C ALA A 166 -15.32 13.44 -3.31
N ALA A 167 -14.50 13.92 -2.38
CA ALA A 167 -14.64 15.24 -1.78
C ALA A 167 -14.46 16.36 -2.82
N LEU A 168 -13.40 16.31 -3.63
CA LEU A 168 -13.16 17.27 -4.71
C LEU A 168 -14.31 17.28 -5.73
N LEU A 169 -14.83 16.11 -6.10
CA LEU A 169 -15.93 16.00 -7.04
C LEU A 169 -17.22 16.62 -6.46
N ASN A 170 -17.48 16.41 -5.16
CA ASN A 170 -18.62 17.02 -4.48
C ASN A 170 -18.46 18.53 -4.33
N GLU A 171 -17.26 19.02 -4.02
CA GLU A 171 -16.94 20.45 -3.98
C GLU A 171 -17.19 21.09 -5.36
N LYS A 172 -16.69 20.47 -6.42
CA LYS A 172 -16.90 20.96 -7.79
C LYS A 172 -18.39 21.00 -8.15
N LYS A 173 -19.15 19.94 -7.84
CA LYS A 173 -20.61 19.92 -8.02
C LYS A 173 -21.32 21.02 -7.23
N ALA A 174 -20.86 21.33 -6.01
CA ALA A 174 -21.44 22.39 -5.19
C ALA A 174 -21.16 23.78 -5.80
N LEU A 175 -19.94 24.01 -6.29
CA LEU A 175 -19.57 25.23 -7.00
C LEU A 175 -20.38 25.40 -8.29
N ASP A 176 -20.49 24.34 -9.11
CA ASP A 176 -21.28 24.37 -10.35
C ASP A 176 -22.76 24.67 -10.06
N ARG A 177 -23.34 24.04 -9.02
CA ARG A 177 -24.73 24.35 -8.59
C ARG A 177 -24.89 25.79 -8.14
N ALA A 178 -23.98 26.29 -7.30
CA ALA A 178 -24.02 27.68 -6.85
C ALA A 178 -23.87 28.66 -8.01
N HIS A 179 -23.06 28.31 -9.01
CA HIS A 179 -22.89 29.08 -10.22
C HIS A 179 -24.16 29.12 -11.08
N TYR A 180 -24.77 27.97 -11.37
CA TYR A 180 -26.03 27.92 -12.12
C TYR A 180 -27.19 28.59 -11.39
N ALA A 181 -27.25 28.50 -10.05
CA ALA A 181 -28.23 29.22 -9.26
C ALA A 181 -28.13 30.74 -9.47
N LYS A 182 -26.92 31.30 -9.44
CA LYS A 182 -26.71 32.73 -9.72
C LYS A 182 -27.13 33.15 -11.13
N VAL A 183 -26.86 32.30 -12.13
CA VAL A 183 -27.28 32.57 -13.52
C VAL A 183 -28.79 32.54 -13.64
N LEU A 184 -29.46 31.56 -13.01
CA LEU A 184 -30.92 31.47 -12.98
C LEU A 184 -31.55 32.67 -12.27
N ASP A 185 -31.02 33.08 -11.11
CA ASP A 185 -31.49 34.26 -10.38
C ASP A 185 -31.33 35.53 -11.24
N ALA A 186 -30.23 35.67 -11.97
CA ALA A 186 -30.01 36.79 -12.89
C ALA A 186 -31.01 36.78 -14.07
N VAL A 187 -31.34 35.62 -14.63
CA VAL A 187 -32.37 35.50 -15.68
C VAL A 187 -33.74 35.88 -15.14
N VAL A 188 -34.11 35.42 -13.95
CA VAL A 188 -35.41 35.76 -13.32
C VAL A 188 -35.52 37.27 -13.11
N GLU A 189 -34.44 37.92 -12.67
CA GLU A 189 -34.41 39.37 -12.48
C GLU A 189 -34.50 40.12 -13.83
N MET A 190 -33.82 39.61 -14.86
CA MET A 190 -33.91 40.15 -16.22
C MET A 190 -35.32 40.02 -16.80
N GLU A 191 -35.99 38.89 -16.57
CA GLU A 191 -37.38 38.67 -16.98
C GLU A 191 -38.33 39.63 -16.27
N ARG A 192 -38.17 39.81 -14.94
CA ARG A 192 -38.98 40.76 -14.15
C ARG A 192 -38.80 42.19 -14.65
N SER A 193 -37.56 42.64 -14.81
CA SER A 193 -37.27 43.99 -15.30
C SER A 193 -37.74 44.22 -16.73
N SER A 194 -37.61 43.23 -17.62
CA SER A 194 -38.14 43.30 -18.99
C SER A 194 -39.66 43.35 -19.00
N HIS A 195 -40.32 42.58 -18.15
CA HIS A 195 -41.76 42.61 -17.96
C HIS A 195 -42.19 44.00 -17.47
N ASP A 196 -41.60 44.53 -16.41
CA ASP A 196 -41.94 45.86 -15.89
C ASP A 196 -41.71 46.99 -16.91
N LYS A 197 -40.62 46.94 -17.70
CA LYS A 197 -40.38 47.84 -18.83
C LYS A 197 -41.46 47.71 -19.90
N LEU A 198 -41.85 46.48 -20.27
CA LEU A 198 -42.95 46.21 -21.22
C LEU A 198 -44.27 46.83 -20.74
N TYR A 199 -44.66 46.63 -19.47
CA TYR A 199 -45.90 47.23 -18.95
C TYR A 199 -45.84 48.75 -18.94
N THR A 200 -44.72 49.32 -18.51
CA THR A 200 -44.56 50.77 -18.43
C THR A 200 -44.63 51.41 -19.81
N SER A 201 -43.87 50.90 -20.79
CA SER A 201 -43.92 51.37 -22.20
C SER A 201 -45.29 51.16 -22.84
N MET A 202 -45.95 50.02 -22.57
CA MET A 202 -47.28 49.76 -23.12
C MET A 202 -48.31 50.74 -22.55
N VAL A 203 -48.24 51.06 -21.26
CA VAL A 203 -49.12 52.06 -20.62
C VAL A 203 -48.80 53.48 -21.11
N GLU A 204 -47.52 53.84 -21.21
CA GLU A 204 -47.10 55.15 -21.73
C GLU A 204 -47.52 55.35 -23.19
N SER A 205 -47.30 54.36 -24.06
CA SER A 205 -47.72 54.42 -25.46
C SER A 205 -49.25 54.41 -25.60
N ALA A 206 -49.96 53.65 -24.76
CA ALA A 206 -51.43 53.68 -24.74
C ALA A 206 -51.96 55.05 -24.28
N THR A 207 -51.40 55.63 -23.21
CA THR A 207 -51.81 56.94 -22.72
C THR A 207 -51.48 58.05 -23.73
N ALA A 208 -50.33 57.98 -24.41
CA ALA A 208 -49.95 58.93 -25.46
C ALA A 208 -50.91 58.86 -26.65
N ASN A 209 -51.24 57.66 -27.14
CA ASN A 209 -52.17 57.48 -28.25
C ASN A 209 -53.60 57.90 -27.89
N VAL A 210 -54.05 57.60 -26.68
CA VAL A 210 -55.37 58.06 -26.21
C VAL A 210 -55.40 59.58 -26.09
N ARG A 211 -54.35 60.22 -25.55
CA ARG A 211 -54.25 61.69 -25.51
C ARG A 211 -54.28 62.30 -26.92
N ALA A 212 -53.50 61.75 -27.86
CA ALA A 212 -53.48 62.21 -29.25
C ALA A 212 -54.86 62.09 -29.92
N ALA A 213 -55.57 60.95 -29.72
CA ALA A 213 -56.91 60.76 -30.25
C ALA A 213 -57.93 61.78 -29.69
N PHE A 214 -57.78 62.21 -28.43
CA PHE A 214 -58.62 63.24 -27.82
C PHE A 214 -58.25 64.67 -28.25
N GLU A 215 -57.00 64.93 -28.62
CA GLU A 215 -56.56 66.21 -29.17
C GLU A 215 -57.02 66.40 -30.62
N GLU A 216 -56.98 65.34 -31.43
CA GLU A 216 -57.38 65.39 -32.85
C GLU A 216 -58.90 65.41 -33.04
N ASP A 217 -59.64 64.59 -32.29
CA ASP A 217 -61.07 64.37 -32.54
C ASP A 217 -61.97 65.09 -31.51
N LYS A 218 -62.35 66.33 -31.85
CA LYS A 218 -63.19 67.20 -30.99
C LYS A 218 -64.55 66.60 -30.63
N LYS A 219 -65.05 65.62 -31.40
CA LYS A 219 -66.30 64.90 -31.09
C LYS A 219 -66.11 63.90 -29.95
N LEU A 220 -64.97 63.19 -29.94
CA LEU A 220 -64.61 62.27 -28.87
C LEU A 220 -64.36 63.01 -27.55
N ALA A 221 -63.68 64.17 -27.60
CA ALA A 221 -63.45 65.02 -26.43
C ALA A 221 -64.75 65.51 -25.77
N LYS A 222 -65.74 65.91 -26.59
CA LYS A 222 -67.06 66.31 -26.09
C LYS A 222 -67.84 65.14 -25.48
N SER A 223 -67.86 63.98 -26.15
CA SER A 223 -68.50 62.78 -25.63
C SER A 223 -67.90 62.34 -24.29
N ALA A 224 -66.57 62.38 -24.14
CA ALA A 224 -65.92 62.04 -22.87
C ALA A 224 -66.20 63.06 -21.76
N MET A 225 -66.31 64.36 -22.08
CA MET A 225 -66.72 65.38 -21.12
C MET A 225 -68.18 65.21 -20.69
N ASP A 226 -69.09 64.93 -21.63
CA ASP A 226 -70.50 64.70 -21.34
C ASP A 226 -70.70 63.45 -20.47
N ASP A 227 -69.94 62.38 -20.73
CA ASP A 227 -69.95 61.16 -19.92
C ASP A 227 -69.35 61.38 -18.51
N ALA A 228 -68.29 62.20 -18.39
CA ALA A 228 -67.74 62.58 -17.08
C ALA A 228 -68.75 63.39 -16.25
N ILE A 229 -69.48 64.31 -16.88
CA ILE A 229 -70.55 65.10 -16.24
C ILE A 229 -71.73 64.20 -15.85
N ALA A 230 -72.11 63.23 -16.70
CA ALA A 230 -73.14 62.25 -16.38
C ALA A 230 -72.77 61.38 -15.16
N THR A 231 -71.50 60.98 -15.07
CA THR A 231 -71.00 60.16 -13.96
C THR A 231 -70.94 60.95 -12.65
N LEU A 232 -70.47 62.21 -12.69
CA LEU A 232 -70.47 63.12 -11.54
C LEU A 232 -71.88 63.48 -11.05
N SER A 233 -72.88 63.40 -11.94
CA SER A 233 -74.30 63.62 -11.59
C SER A 233 -75.03 62.35 -11.13
N GLY A 234 -74.31 61.25 -10.90
CA GLY A 234 -74.84 60.01 -10.31
C GLY A 234 -75.56 59.09 -11.31
N LYS A 235 -75.44 59.33 -12.61
CA LYS A 235 -75.90 58.41 -13.65
C LYS A 235 -74.73 57.60 -14.20
N PRO A 236 -74.79 56.25 -14.22
CA PRO A 236 -73.73 55.45 -14.83
C PRO A 236 -73.70 55.74 -16.34
N PRO A 237 -72.53 56.03 -16.93
CA PRO A 237 -72.40 56.21 -18.36
C PRO A 237 -72.70 54.89 -19.08
N ALA A 238 -73.32 54.96 -20.27
CA ALA A 238 -73.69 53.78 -21.04
C ALA A 238 -72.45 53.04 -21.59
N GLN A 239 -71.35 53.75 -21.83
CA GLN A 239 -70.06 53.20 -22.25
C GLN A 239 -68.94 54.20 -21.94
N ASP A 240 -67.88 53.79 -21.23
CA ASP A 240 -66.73 54.66 -20.97
C ASP A 240 -65.88 54.77 -22.24
N VAL A 241 -65.98 55.93 -22.91
CA VAL A 241 -65.29 56.23 -24.17
C VAL A 241 -63.77 56.21 -24.04
N VAL A 242 -63.24 56.55 -22.87
CA VAL A 242 -61.79 56.51 -22.60
C VAL A 242 -61.33 55.07 -22.49
N SER A 243 -62.03 54.24 -21.70
CA SER A 243 -61.73 52.81 -21.59
C SER A 243 -61.88 52.06 -22.93
N ALA A 244 -62.85 52.46 -23.77
CA ALA A 244 -63.07 51.89 -25.09
C ALA A 244 -61.90 52.19 -26.05
N GLN A 245 -61.32 53.40 -25.98
CA GLN A 245 -60.13 53.76 -26.76
C GLN A 245 -58.88 53.02 -26.28
N PHE A 246 -58.69 52.88 -24.97
CA PHE A 246 -57.65 52.02 -24.41
C PHE A 246 -57.79 50.56 -24.87
N ALA A 247 -59.01 50.00 -24.84
CA ALA A 247 -59.27 48.63 -25.29
C ALA A 247 -59.06 48.46 -26.81
N SER A 248 -59.34 49.48 -27.61
CA SER A 248 -59.10 49.51 -29.06
C SER A 248 -57.59 49.50 -29.36
N TYR A 249 -56.83 50.34 -28.66
CA TYR A 249 -55.37 50.39 -28.76
C TYR A 249 -54.70 49.08 -28.30
N MET A 250 -55.15 48.50 -27.18
CA MET A 250 -54.62 47.23 -26.70
C MET A 250 -54.90 46.06 -27.66
N LYS A 251 -56.02 46.10 -28.39
CA LYS A 251 -56.32 45.12 -29.45
C LYS A 251 -55.43 45.31 -30.68
N SER A 252 -55.09 46.55 -31.05
CA SER A 252 -54.25 46.83 -32.23
C SER A 252 -52.76 46.56 -31.98
N GLN A 253 -52.32 46.60 -30.72
CA GLN A 253 -50.96 46.24 -30.30
C GLN A 253 -50.74 44.76 -30.03
N LYS A 254 -51.78 43.92 -30.13
CA LYS A 254 -51.67 42.48 -29.86
C LYS A 254 -50.66 41.82 -30.81
N GLY A 255 -49.51 41.40 -30.28
CA GLY A 255 -48.42 40.77 -31.04
C GLY A 255 -47.36 41.73 -31.61
N LYS A 256 -47.45 43.04 -31.32
CA LYS A 256 -46.40 44.02 -31.65
C LYS A 256 -45.68 44.43 -30.37
N MET A 257 -44.38 44.15 -30.32
CA MET A 257 -43.52 44.71 -29.27
C MET A 257 -43.26 46.19 -29.59
N PRO A 258 -43.35 47.09 -28.61
CA PRO A 258 -42.89 48.47 -28.79
C PRO A 258 -41.40 48.46 -29.17
N ASP A 259 -41.00 49.28 -30.15
CA ASP A 259 -39.63 49.32 -30.69
C ASP A 259 -38.59 49.68 -29.61
N ASP A 260 -38.99 50.55 -28.68
CA ASP A 260 -38.30 50.97 -27.47
C ASP A 260 -38.01 49.80 -26.51
N VAL A 261 -38.92 48.84 -26.41
CA VAL A 261 -38.72 47.64 -25.57
C VAL A 261 -37.93 46.56 -26.31
N ALA A 262 -38.09 46.45 -27.63
CA ALA A 262 -37.26 45.58 -28.45
C ALA A 262 -35.77 46.00 -28.44
N ALA A 263 -35.48 47.30 -28.32
CA ALA A 263 -34.13 47.82 -28.14
C ALA A 263 -33.58 47.55 -26.73
N ALA A 264 -34.37 47.79 -25.68
CA ALA A 264 -33.98 47.52 -24.29
C ALA A 264 -33.67 46.03 -24.03
N ILE A 265 -34.44 45.12 -24.63
CA ILE A 265 -34.20 43.67 -24.50
C ILE A 265 -32.93 43.23 -25.21
N LYS A 266 -32.55 43.87 -26.32
CA LYS A 266 -31.26 43.58 -26.98
C LYS A 266 -30.08 44.05 -26.12
N GLU A 267 -30.20 45.21 -25.48
CA GLU A 267 -29.18 45.72 -24.57
C GLU A 267 -29.04 44.84 -23.32
N ASP A 268 -30.17 44.41 -22.73
CA ASP A 268 -30.17 43.49 -21.58
C ASP A 268 -29.59 42.11 -21.97
N GLN A 269 -29.86 41.61 -23.20
CA GLN A 269 -29.25 40.39 -23.72
C GLN A 269 -27.73 40.52 -23.95
N GLU A 270 -27.25 41.66 -24.44
CA GLU A 270 -25.81 41.92 -24.58
C GLU A 270 -25.11 42.06 -23.23
N ASN A 271 -25.75 42.71 -22.26
CA ASN A 271 -25.23 42.83 -20.90
C ASN A 271 -25.20 41.46 -20.21
N PHE A 272 -26.24 40.65 -20.39
CA PHE A 272 -26.24 39.26 -19.92
C PHE A 272 -25.13 38.45 -20.57
N LYS A 273 -24.91 38.59 -21.88
CA LYS A 273 -23.82 37.92 -22.60
C LYS A 273 -22.44 38.31 -22.04
N LYS A 274 -22.18 39.61 -21.83
CA LYS A 274 -20.94 40.11 -21.20
C LYS A 274 -20.79 39.60 -19.77
N MET A 275 -21.88 39.48 -19.01
CA MET A 275 -21.86 38.92 -17.66
C MET A 275 -21.52 37.42 -17.69
N THR A 276 -22.08 36.66 -18.64
CA THR A 276 -21.77 35.23 -18.81
C THR A 276 -20.33 34.97 -19.29
N GLU A 277 -19.81 35.81 -20.19
CA GLU A 277 -18.43 35.76 -20.68
C GLU A 277 -17.44 36.14 -19.56
N GLY A 278 -17.75 37.18 -18.77
CA GLY A 278 -16.96 37.56 -17.60
C GLY A 278 -16.99 36.54 -16.46
N MET A 279 -18.01 35.68 -16.42
CA MET A 279 -18.15 34.57 -15.48
C MET A 279 -17.54 33.25 -16.00
N GLY A 280 -16.87 33.26 -17.16
CA GLY A 280 -16.15 32.10 -17.70
C GLY A 280 -17.02 31.08 -18.44
N ILE A 281 -18.27 31.43 -18.76
CA ILE A 281 -19.13 30.61 -19.62
C ILE A 281 -18.96 31.08 -21.06
N THR A 282 -18.12 30.40 -21.84
CA THR A 282 -18.17 30.56 -23.29
C THR A 282 -19.41 29.84 -23.81
N TYR A 283 -20.50 30.58 -24.02
CA TYR A 283 -21.60 30.09 -24.84
C TYR A 283 -21.16 30.12 -26.31
N ASP A 284 -20.68 29.00 -26.83
CA ASP A 284 -20.62 28.78 -28.27
C ASP A 284 -22.03 28.47 -28.76
N VAL A 285 -22.78 29.51 -29.14
CA VAL A 285 -24.13 29.39 -29.71
C VAL A 285 -24.05 29.03 -31.21
N GLY A 286 -22.92 28.57 -31.72
CA GLY A 286 -22.73 28.37 -33.15
C GLY A 286 -21.90 27.14 -33.50
N THR A 287 -22.51 25.96 -33.46
CA THR A 287 -22.45 25.01 -34.59
C THR A 287 -23.36 23.82 -34.35
N ASN A 288 -24.13 23.48 -35.38
CA ASN A 288 -24.92 22.26 -35.57
C ASN A 288 -24.50 21.07 -34.67
N TYR A 289 -25.35 20.71 -33.71
CA TYR A 289 -25.37 19.35 -33.17
C TYR A 289 -25.83 18.40 -34.28
N ASN A 290 -24.88 17.92 -35.08
CA ASN A 290 -25.09 16.74 -35.90
C ASN A 290 -25.10 15.51 -34.99
N TRP A 291 -26.30 15.04 -34.66
CA TRP A 291 -26.56 13.85 -33.83
C TRP A 291 -26.18 12.51 -34.52
N SER A 292 -25.43 12.51 -35.62
CA SER A 292 -25.09 11.27 -36.36
C SER A 292 -23.75 10.62 -36.00
N ALA A 293 -22.98 11.12 -35.04
CA ALA A 293 -21.62 10.60 -34.75
C ALA A 293 -21.47 9.80 -33.45
N VAL A 294 -22.58 9.44 -32.77
CA VAL A 294 -22.54 8.63 -31.52
C VAL A 294 -23.10 7.21 -31.70
N ARG A 295 -23.19 6.72 -32.94
CA ARG A 295 -23.33 5.28 -33.21
C ARG A 295 -22.40 4.86 -34.35
N GLY A 296 -21.24 4.37 -33.94
CA GLY A 296 -20.26 3.63 -34.73
C GLY A 296 -19.36 2.90 -33.76
#